data_AF-A0A095X0B1-F1
#
_entry.id   AF-A0A095X0B1-F1
#
_cell.length_a   1.000
_cell.length_b   1.000
_cell.length_c   1.000
_cell.angle_alpha   90.00
_cell.angle_beta   90.00
_cell.angle_gamma   90.00
#
_symmetry.space_group_name_H-M   'P 1'
#
loop_
_entity.id
_entity.type
_entity.pdbx_description
1 polymer ?
#
loop_
_entity_poly.entity_id
_entity_poly.type
_entity_poly.pdbx_seq_one_letter_code
_entity_poly.pdbx_strand_id
1 'polypeptide(L)'
;MLTGKQRAMLKQEAHDFKPIINIGKFSISDQLLEAIDEALEARELIKIKILNNNLDDADYIIDTIVEKLNCEFISHIGSIFTIYRKNDTNIYNL
;
A
#
# COMPACT_ATOMS: atom_id res chain seq x y z
N MET A 1 -5.85 2.25 13.79
CA MET A 1 -6.45 0.91 13.65
C MET A 1 -7.83 1.02 13.03
N LEU A 2 -7.94 0.62 11.76
CA LEU A 2 -9.22 0.60 11.03
C LEU A 2 -10.17 -0.48 11.57
N THR A 3 -11.47 -0.18 11.61
CA THR A 3 -12.49 -1.19 11.87
C THR A 3 -12.63 -2.14 10.67
N GLY A 4 -13.16 -3.35 10.90
CA GLY A 4 -13.41 -4.31 9.82
C GLY A 4 -14.33 -3.76 8.73
N LYS A 5 -15.31 -2.92 9.09
CA LYS A 5 -16.22 -2.25 8.15
C LYS A 5 -15.49 -1.22 7.29
N GLN A 6 -14.63 -0.39 7.88
CA GLN A 6 -13.84 0.59 7.15
C GLN A 6 -12.84 -0.08 6.21
N ARG A 7 -12.16 -1.15 6.66
CA ARG A 7 -11.25 -1.92 5.81
C ARG A 7 -11.97 -2.56 4.61
N ALA A 8 -13.18 -3.09 4.83
CA ALA A 8 -13.99 -3.65 3.75
C ALA A 8 -14.41 -2.59 2.72
N MET A 9 -14.79 -1.40 3.18
CA MET A 9 -15.09 -0.25 2.31
C MET A 9 -13.87 0.14 1.47
N LEU A 10 -12.70 0.34 2.09
CA LEU A 10 -11.47 0.69 1.37
C LEU A 10 -11.04 -0.40 0.38
N LYS A 11 -11.23 -1.68 0.73
CA LYS A 11 -10.96 -2.80 -0.19
C LYS A 11 -11.86 -2.75 -1.42
N GLN A 12 -13.15 -2.43 -1.23
CA GLN A 12 -14.10 -2.28 -2.34
C GLN A 12 -13.73 -1.10 -3.22
N GLU A 13 -13.40 0.04 -2.63
CA GLU A 13 -12.99 1.25 -3.34
C GLU A 13 -11.73 1.01 -4.19
N ALA A 14 -10.72 0.34 -3.62
CA ALA A 14 -9.50 0.03 -4.32
C ALA A 14 -9.68 -0.99 -5.45
N HIS A 15 -10.83 -1.68 -5.58
CA HIS A 15 -11.01 -2.80 -6.51
C HIS A 15 -10.57 -2.45 -7.95
N ASP A 16 -11.00 -1.30 -8.46
CA ASP A 16 -10.75 -0.87 -9.84
C ASP A 16 -9.43 -0.10 -10.02
N PHE A 17 -8.69 0.13 -8.93
CA PHE A 17 -7.43 0.85 -8.98
C PHE A 17 -6.38 -0.02 -9.68
N LYS A 18 -5.60 0.62 -10.56
CA LYS A 18 -4.37 0.03 -11.10
C LYS A 18 -3.24 0.27 -10.11
N PRO A 19 -2.31 -0.68 -9.93
CA PRO A 19 -1.11 -0.42 -9.16
C PRO A 19 -0.31 0.70 -9.81
N ILE A 20 0.11 1.66 -8.98
CA ILE A 20 0.85 2.86 -9.44
C ILE A 20 2.35 2.75 -9.17
N ILE A 21 2.76 1.80 -8.32
CA ILE A 21 4.15 1.53 -7.96
C ILE A 21 4.42 0.04 -8.16
N ASN A 22 5.61 -0.29 -8.69
CA ASN A 22 6.08 -1.66 -8.86
C ASN A 22 7.37 -1.87 -8.05
N ILE A 23 7.44 -2.95 -7.28
CA ILE A 23 8.62 -3.35 -6.49
C ILE A 23 9.35 -4.44 -7.28
N GLY A 24 10.56 -4.12 -7.76
CA GLY A 24 11.39 -5.02 -8.55
C GLY A 24 12.37 -5.86 -7.71
N LYS A 25 13.47 -6.27 -8.35
CA LYS A 25 14.48 -7.18 -7.79
C LYS A 25 15.19 -6.64 -6.54
N PHE A 26 15.50 -5.35 -6.51
CA PHE A 26 16.17 -4.69 -5.39
C PHE A 26 15.13 -4.13 -4.40
N SER A 27 14.22 -5.00 -3.97
CA SER A 27 13.20 -4.86 -2.92
C SER A 27 12.99 -3.44 -2.34
N ILE A 28 13.14 -3.28 -1.03
CA ILE A 28 12.92 -2.02 -0.31
C ILE A 28 14.17 -1.16 -0.34
N SER A 29 14.04 0.04 -0.88
CA SER A 29 15.05 1.10 -0.81
C SER A 29 14.41 2.37 -0.25
N ASP A 30 15.24 3.30 0.23
CA ASP A 30 14.74 4.58 0.74
C ASP A 30 14.00 5.38 -0.34
N GLN A 31 14.47 5.33 -1.58
CA GLN A 31 13.80 5.93 -2.74
C GLN A 31 12.42 5.33 -3.01
N LEU A 32 12.28 4.01 -2.84
CA LEU A 32 10.99 3.35 -2.99
C LEU A 32 10.03 3.78 -1.87
N LEU A 33 10.52 3.83 -0.63
CA LEU A 33 9.73 4.24 0.52
C LEU A 33 9.24 5.69 0.36
N GLU A 34 10.11 6.60 -0.07
CA GLU A 34 9.76 8.00 -0.36
C GLU A 34 8.69 8.10 -1.46
N ALA A 35 8.83 7.33 -2.56
CA ALA A 35 7.82 7.31 -3.62
C ALA A 35 6.45 6.76 -3.14
N ILE A 36 6.46 5.76 -2.26
CA ILE A 36 5.23 5.23 -1.65
C ILE A 36 4.62 6.27 -0.71
N ASP A 37 5.45 6.97 0.06
CA ASP A 37 5.06 8.02 1.00
C ASP A 37 4.35 9.18 0.28
N GLU A 38 4.94 9.71 -0.79
CA GLU A 38 4.33 10.74 -1.63
C GLU A 38 3.02 10.28 -2.26
N ALA A 39 2.97 9.02 -2.71
CA ALA A 39 1.77 8.46 -3.31
C ALA A 39 0.62 8.31 -2.31
N LEU A 40 0.93 7.92 -1.06
CA LEU A 40 0.00 7.89 0.06
C LEU A 40 -0.48 9.30 0.41
N GLU A 41 0.42 10.28 0.46
CA GLU A 41 0.06 11.67 0.75
C GLU A 41 -0.89 12.25 -0.30
N ALA A 42 -0.72 11.91 -1.57
CA ALA A 42 -1.57 12.41 -2.64
C ALA A 42 -2.94 11.73 -2.75
N ARG A 43 -3.09 10.47 -2.27
CA ARG A 43 -4.26 9.63 -2.60
C ARG A 43 -4.91 8.93 -1.42
N GLU A 44 -4.24 8.88 -0.28
CA GLU A 44 -4.55 8.08 0.91
C GLU A 44 -4.61 6.56 0.71
N LEU A 45 -5.11 6.07 -0.43
CA LEU A 45 -5.33 4.67 -0.76
C LEU A 45 -4.64 4.33 -2.09
N ILE A 46 -3.69 3.41 -2.04
CA ILE A 46 -2.88 3.05 -3.23
C ILE A 46 -2.71 1.54 -3.37
N LYS A 47 -2.51 1.12 -4.61
CA LYS A 47 -2.10 -0.24 -4.97
C LYS A 47 -0.65 -0.28 -5.42
N ILE A 48 0.05 -1.31 -4.97
CA ILE A 48 1.46 -1.54 -5.27
C ILE A 48 1.58 -2.98 -5.75
N LYS A 49 2.40 -3.20 -6.78
CA LYS A 49 2.64 -4.54 -7.35
C LYS A 49 4.05 -5.01 -7.03
N ILE A 50 4.18 -6.21 -6.50
CA ILE A 50 5.45 -6.91 -6.31
C ILE A 50 5.73 -7.72 -7.57
N LEU A 51 6.88 -7.49 -8.21
CA LEU A 51 7.27 -8.24 -9.40
C LEU A 51 7.81 -9.62 -9.00
N ASN A 52 7.54 -10.64 -9.82
CA ASN A 52 7.92 -12.04 -9.53
C ASN A 52 9.44 -12.30 -9.49
N ASN A 53 10.27 -11.30 -9.74
CA ASN A 53 11.73 -11.39 -9.65
C ASN A 53 12.28 -10.86 -8.32
N ASN A 54 11.41 -10.64 -7.33
CA ASN A 54 11.82 -10.22 -6.00
C ASN A 54 12.51 -11.38 -5.27
N LEU A 55 13.52 -11.04 -4.46
CA LEU A 55 14.28 -11.99 -3.65
C LEU A 55 13.69 -12.13 -2.23
N ASP A 56 12.93 -11.13 -1.78
CA ASP A 56 12.30 -11.11 -0.47
C ASP A 56 10.87 -11.64 -0.53
N ASP A 57 10.39 -12.13 0.61
CA ASP A 57 9.02 -12.57 0.79
C ASP A 57 8.05 -11.39 0.70
N ALA A 58 6.89 -11.59 0.07
CA ALA A 58 5.90 -10.54 -0.11
C ALA A 58 5.36 -10.01 1.23
N ASP A 59 5.17 -10.88 2.22
CA ASP A 59 4.68 -10.49 3.53
C ASP A 59 5.74 -9.66 4.26
N TYR A 60 7.02 -10.04 4.17
CA TYR A 60 8.14 -9.24 4.70
C TYR A 60 8.18 -7.84 4.08
N ILE A 61 7.97 -7.74 2.77
CA ILE A 61 7.96 -6.46 2.06
C ILE A 61 6.80 -5.58 2.57
N ILE A 62 5.59 -6.16 2.64
CA ILE A 62 4.39 -5.46 3.06
C ILE A 62 4.53 -4.98 4.50
N ASP A 63 4.96 -5.84 5.42
CA ASP A 63 5.12 -5.52 6.84
C ASP A 63 6.14 -4.39 7.03
N THR A 64 7.26 -4.45 6.32
CA THR A 64 8.29 -3.40 6.41
C THR A 64 7.77 -2.05 5.91
N ILE A 65 7.01 -2.02 4.82
CA ILE A 65 6.40 -0.78 4.30
C ILE A 65 5.37 -0.22 5.29
N VAL A 66 4.51 -1.10 5.81
CA VAL A 66 3.48 -0.75 6.79
C VAL A 66 4.10 -0.14 8.05
N GLU A 67 5.16 -0.75 8.56
CA GLU A 67 5.87 -0.27 9.74
C GLU A 67 6.59 1.06 9.47
N LYS A 68 7.37 1.15 8.38
CA LYS A 68 8.17 2.35 8.10
C LYS A 68 7.36 3.57 7.73
N LEU A 69 6.22 3.39 7.06
CA LEU A 69 5.38 4.51 6.59
C LEU A 69 4.16 4.76 7.49
N ASN A 70 4.02 4.01 8.58
CA ASN A 70 2.90 4.10 9.51
C ASN A 70 1.54 4.13 8.79
N CYS A 71 1.36 3.17 7.88
CA CYS A 71 0.14 3.01 7.10
C CYS A 71 -0.59 1.72 7.49
N GLU A 72 -1.81 1.52 7.01
CA GLU A 72 -2.64 0.35 7.30
C GLU A 72 -2.71 -0.57 6.09
N PHE A 73 -2.50 -1.87 6.31
CA PHE A 73 -2.75 -2.89 5.30
C PHE A 73 -4.25 -3.10 5.07
N ILE A 74 -4.65 -3.14 3.80
CA ILE A 74 -6.05 -3.31 3.38
C ILE A 74 -6.29 -4.70 2.77
N SER A 75 -5.49 -5.09 1.77
CA SER A 75 -5.61 -6.39 1.12
C SER A 75 -4.39 -6.76 0.28
N HIS A 76 -4.20 -8.06 0.06
CA HIS A 76 -3.18 -8.63 -0.82
C HIS A 76 -3.86 -9.64 -1.74
N ILE A 77 -3.73 -9.46 -3.06
CA ILE A 77 -4.33 -10.29 -4.10
C ILE A 77 -3.25 -10.62 -5.15
N GLY A 78 -2.76 -11.85 -5.13
CA GLY A 78 -1.70 -12.29 -6.04
C GLY A 78 -0.40 -11.52 -5.79
N SER A 79 0.00 -10.70 -6.76
CA SER A 79 1.18 -9.83 -6.66
C SER A 79 0.87 -8.38 -6.29
N ILE A 80 -0.41 -8.04 -6.09
CA ILE A 80 -0.83 -6.66 -5.84
C ILE A 80 -1.35 -6.54 -4.41
N PHE A 81 -0.81 -5.59 -3.67
CA PHE A 81 -1.31 -5.25 -2.35
C PHE A 81 -1.80 -3.81 -2.30
N THR A 82 -2.66 -3.54 -1.32
CA THR A 82 -3.32 -2.25 -1.09
C THR A 82 -3.03 -1.78 0.32
N ILE A 83 -2.61 -0.53 0.44
CA ILE A 83 -2.34 0.14 1.72
C ILE A 83 -3.10 1.47 1.78
N TYR A 84 -3.38 1.90 3.00
CA TYR A 84 -4.09 3.14 3.29
C TYR A 84 -3.37 3.95 4.35
N ARG A 85 -3.28 5.26 4.18
CA ARG A 85 -2.88 6.20 5.23
C ARG A 85 -3.76 7.43 5.15
N LYS A 86 -4.39 7.77 6.27
CA LYS A 86 -5.16 9.01 6.40
C LYS A 86 -4.21 10.20 6.33
N ASN A 87 -4.57 11.21 5.56
CA ASN A 87 -3.91 12.51 5.51
C ASN A 87 -4.89 13.63 5.95
N ASP A 88 -4.44 14.87 5.91
CA ASP A 88 -5.23 16.04 6.33
C ASP A 88 -6.44 16.31 5.43
N THR A 89 -6.40 15.86 4.17
CA THR A 89 -7.50 16.02 3.21
C THR A 89 -8.67 15.10 3.56
N ASN A 90 -8.40 13.95 4.19
CA ASN A 90 -9.40 12.99 4.66
C ASN A 90 -10.41 12.61 3.57
N ILE A 91 -9.90 12.18 2.41
CA ILE A 91 -10.68 11.89 1.19
C ILE A 91 -11.79 10.88 1.48
N TYR A 92 -11.48 9.86 2.28
CA TYR A 92 -12.41 8.78 2.60
C TYR A 92 -13.28 9.01 3.84
N ASN A 93 -13.12 10.15 4.53
CA ASN A 93 -13.89 10.52 5.73
C ASN A 93 -13.88 9.44 6.83
N LEU A 94 -12.70 8.88 7.12
CA LEU A 94 -12.51 7.77 8.07
C LEU A 94 -11.97 8.20 9.44
#